data_AF-A0A537L9K3-F1
#
_entry.id   AF-A0A537L9K3-F1
#
_cell.length_a   1.000
_cell.length_b   1.000
_cell.length_c   1.000
_cell.angle_alpha   90.00
_cell.angle_beta   90.00
_cell.angle_gamma   90.00
#
_symmetry.space_group_name_H-M   'P 1'
#
loop_
_entity.id
_entity.type
_entity.pdbx_description
1 polymer ?
#
loop_
_entity_poly.entity_id
_entity_poly.type
_entity_poly.pdbx_seq_one_letter_code
_entity_poly.pdbx_strand_id
1 'polypeptide(L)'
;MICLLVFFPLLRQSNAQSTKFFIGILGFNTRQPPFNNPLARRAVAAILDRRRVTLSAGFFNVTATSVAPPGCVGHDPTMRPQPYDLQVARDLLQRSGSGQGLGALSLWESAERGRQGTFGDGEFATVARDLEVLGARLRLRQFSQFEAFASMAMSPEVHLSLHTISTDACDRRSLLESLAYSKGSLNVFGYNNPDVDTLIDRAVALGDPSTQRSLYSAIEGKVADEIPFIPLWWHFPAVGYHIDAVASDKGLTLRVSDVMLQDCCAWVEVTIENTHDVEANLFEAPGFRTGLRLGLRWRVDFLLTRCRALQERFYSPCLTFASSNKR
;
A
#
# COMPACT_ATOMS: atom_id res chain seq x y z
N MET A 1 -4.19 33.15 -14.66
CA MET A 1 -4.26 31.74 -14.23
C MET A 1 -2.85 31.28 -13.92
N ILE A 2 -2.42 31.39 -12.67
CA ILE A 2 -1.12 30.92 -12.22
C ILE A 2 -1.40 29.60 -11.49
N CYS A 3 -1.08 28.48 -12.12
CA CYS A 3 -1.02 27.19 -11.44
C CYS A 3 0.17 27.25 -10.47
N LEU A 4 -0.10 27.72 -9.26
CA LEU A 4 0.82 27.59 -8.14
C LEU A 4 0.74 26.14 -7.66
N LEU A 5 1.65 25.30 -8.19
CA LEU A 5 2.02 24.03 -7.56
C LEU A 5 2.71 24.37 -6.24
N VAL A 6 1.92 24.66 -5.21
CA VAL A 6 2.41 24.80 -3.85
C VAL A 6 2.66 23.39 -3.34
N PHE A 7 3.91 22.94 -3.42
CA PHE A 7 4.40 21.84 -2.62
C PHE A 7 4.28 22.27 -1.16
N PHE A 8 3.28 21.76 -0.44
CA PHE A 8 3.17 21.87 1.01
C PHE A 8 4.03 20.76 1.66
N PRO A 9 5.20 21.06 2.26
CA PRO A 9 5.92 20.07 3.07
C PRO A 9 5.46 20.11 4.53
N LEU A 10 4.47 20.95 4.87
CA LEU A 10 4.17 21.36 6.25
C LEU A 10 2.68 21.42 6.58
N LEU A 11 1.83 20.67 5.86
CA LEU A 11 0.69 20.08 6.57
C LEU A 11 1.29 19.01 7.47
N ARG A 12 1.55 19.37 8.74
CA ARG A 12 1.59 18.38 9.81
C ARG A 12 0.37 17.50 9.56
N GLN A 13 0.63 16.22 9.23
CA GLN A 13 -0.40 15.19 9.02
C GLN A 13 -1.39 15.27 10.16
N SER A 14 -2.46 16.04 9.99
CA SER A 14 -3.47 16.22 11.03
C SER A 14 -4.39 15.03 10.93
N ASN A 15 -3.91 13.87 11.42
CA ASN A 15 -4.62 12.67 11.87
C ASN A 15 -5.84 12.15 11.08
N ALA A 16 -6.15 12.66 9.91
CA ALA A 16 -7.11 12.12 8.96
C ALA A 16 -6.35 11.29 7.93
N GLN A 17 -5.53 10.34 8.40
CA GLN A 17 -5.28 9.18 7.57
C GLN A 17 -6.65 8.52 7.39
N SER A 18 -7.04 8.20 6.15
CA SER A 18 -8.04 7.15 5.96
C SER A 18 -7.58 5.99 6.83
N THR A 19 -8.36 5.65 7.87
CA THR A 19 -8.00 4.56 8.78
C THR A 19 -7.79 3.28 8.01
N LYS A 20 -8.51 3.11 6.91
CA LYS A 20 -8.41 1.98 6.00
C LYS A 20 -7.35 2.22 4.92
N PHE A 21 -6.45 1.26 4.77
CA PHE A 21 -5.53 1.18 3.62
C PHE A 21 -5.56 -0.24 3.06
N PHE A 22 -5.01 -0.39 1.85
CA PHE A 22 -4.94 -1.68 1.18
C PHE A 22 -3.50 -2.09 0.89
N ILE A 23 -3.25 -3.39 0.92
CA ILE A 23 -1.96 -3.99 0.58
C ILE A 23 -2.19 -5.03 -0.51
N GLY A 24 -1.67 -4.79 -1.70
CA GLY A 24 -1.66 -5.79 -2.77
C GLY A 24 -0.52 -6.78 -2.56
N ILE A 25 -0.83 -8.08 -2.51
CA ILE A 25 0.14 -9.14 -2.24
C ILE A 25 0.12 -10.20 -3.34
N LEU A 26 1.32 -10.62 -3.77
CA LEU A 26 1.55 -11.87 -4.47
C LEU A 26 1.97 -12.96 -3.48
N GLY A 27 1.13 -13.97 -3.32
CA GLY A 27 1.35 -15.13 -2.47
C GLY A 27 1.92 -16.32 -3.19
N PHE A 28 2.74 -17.11 -2.49
CA PHE A 28 3.18 -18.42 -2.94
C PHE A 28 2.52 -19.51 -2.11
N ASN A 29 1.96 -20.55 -2.74
CA ASN A 29 1.57 -21.73 -1.99
C ASN A 29 2.83 -22.50 -1.57
N THR A 30 3.26 -22.32 -0.31
CA THR A 30 4.51 -22.90 0.19
C THR A 30 4.44 -24.40 0.42
N ARG A 31 3.29 -25.04 0.14
CA ARG A 31 3.14 -26.51 0.15
C ARG A 31 3.34 -27.14 -1.23
N GLN A 32 3.22 -26.35 -2.31
CA GLN A 32 3.19 -26.89 -3.67
C GLN A 32 4.50 -26.63 -4.42
N PRO A 33 5.05 -27.63 -5.11
CA PRO A 33 6.14 -27.41 -6.06
C PRO A 33 5.74 -26.40 -7.16
N PRO A 34 6.68 -25.56 -7.64
CA PRO A 34 8.06 -25.43 -7.18
C PRO A 34 8.22 -24.52 -5.93
N PHE A 35 7.14 -23.91 -5.45
CA PHE A 35 7.17 -22.87 -4.43
C PHE A 35 7.24 -23.37 -2.99
N ASN A 36 7.21 -24.69 -2.76
CA ASN A 36 7.67 -25.28 -1.50
C ASN A 36 9.18 -25.07 -1.28
N ASN A 37 9.94 -24.81 -2.34
CA ASN A 37 11.34 -24.42 -2.24
C ASN A 37 11.49 -22.87 -2.15
N PRO A 38 12.09 -22.32 -1.08
CA PRO A 38 12.32 -20.87 -0.95
C PRO A 38 13.16 -20.29 -2.09
N LEU A 39 14.07 -21.06 -2.70
CA LEU A 39 14.88 -20.58 -3.83
C LEU A 39 14.02 -20.26 -5.06
N ALA A 40 12.96 -21.03 -5.32
CA ALA A 40 12.03 -20.73 -6.40
C ALA A 40 11.24 -19.43 -6.14
N ARG A 41 10.86 -19.18 -4.87
CA ARG A 41 10.19 -17.94 -4.46
C ARG A 41 11.12 -16.73 -4.58
N ARG A 42 12.39 -16.88 -4.19
CA ARG A 42 13.43 -15.87 -4.40
C ARG A 42 13.71 -15.60 -5.88
N ALA A 43 13.69 -16.62 -6.72
CA ALA A 43 13.82 -16.44 -8.18
C ALA A 43 12.69 -15.56 -8.73
N VAL A 44 11.45 -15.83 -8.32
CA VAL A 44 10.30 -14.99 -8.69
C VAL A 44 10.46 -13.57 -8.16
N ALA A 45 10.86 -13.41 -6.90
CA ALA A 45 11.07 -12.08 -6.33
C ALA A 45 12.15 -11.27 -7.06
N ALA A 46 13.18 -11.94 -7.60
CA ALA A 46 14.26 -11.32 -8.36
C ALA A 46 13.89 -10.97 -9.81
N ILE A 47 12.87 -11.60 -10.42
CA ILE A 47 12.41 -11.20 -11.76
C ILE A 47 11.23 -10.21 -11.73
N LEU A 48 10.63 -10.00 -10.56
CA LEU A 48 9.43 -9.19 -10.45
C LEU A 48 9.77 -7.71 -10.32
N ASP A 49 9.41 -6.91 -11.31
CA ASP A 49 9.53 -5.46 -11.25
C ASP A 49 8.34 -4.86 -10.49
N ARG A 50 8.46 -4.83 -9.15
CA ARG A 50 7.39 -4.34 -8.27
C ARG A 50 6.94 -2.93 -8.63
N ARG A 51 7.86 -2.06 -9.07
CA ARG A 51 7.53 -0.69 -9.47
C ARG A 51 6.65 -0.69 -10.71
N ARG A 52 6.97 -1.50 -11.72
CA ARG A 52 6.14 -1.64 -12.92
C ARG A 52 4.77 -2.22 -12.59
N VAL A 53 4.69 -3.21 -11.70
CA VAL A 53 3.40 -3.73 -11.19
C VAL A 53 2.59 -2.61 -10.51
N THR A 54 3.20 -1.84 -9.59
CA THR A 54 2.55 -0.69 -8.94
C THR A 54 2.03 0.33 -9.95
N LEU A 55 2.83 0.68 -10.96
CA LEU A 55 2.42 1.67 -11.97
C LEU A 55 1.27 1.14 -12.84
N SER A 56 1.21 -0.17 -13.11
CA SER A 56 0.09 -0.80 -13.82
C SER A 56 -1.20 -0.87 -12.99
N ALA A 57 -1.11 -0.77 -11.66
CA ALA A 57 -2.27 -0.69 -10.76
C ALA A 57 -2.96 0.68 -10.79
N GLY A 58 -2.35 1.68 -11.45
CA GLY A 58 -2.88 3.04 -11.57
C GLY A 58 -2.31 4.02 -10.53
N PHE A 59 -2.80 5.26 -10.60
CA PHE A 59 -2.35 6.37 -9.74
C PHE A 59 -2.71 6.11 -8.27
N PHE A 60 -1.97 6.72 -7.34
CA PHE A 60 -2.10 6.63 -5.86
C PHE A 60 -1.57 5.35 -5.19
N ASN A 61 -1.12 4.36 -5.97
CA ASN A 61 -0.40 3.21 -5.41
C ASN A 61 1.07 3.56 -5.17
N VAL A 62 1.60 3.12 -4.03
CA VAL A 62 3.01 3.25 -3.65
C VAL A 62 3.64 1.87 -3.63
N THR A 63 4.80 1.69 -4.26
CA THR A 63 5.49 0.40 -4.28
C THR A 63 5.84 -0.04 -2.85
N ALA A 64 5.39 -1.22 -2.47
CA ALA A 64 5.59 -1.73 -1.12
C ALA A 64 7.01 -2.26 -0.94
N THR A 65 7.68 -1.78 0.11
CA THR A 65 9.02 -2.26 0.51
C THR A 65 9.00 -3.23 1.69
N SER A 66 7.88 -3.27 2.41
CA SER A 66 7.62 -4.03 3.64
C SER A 66 6.14 -4.37 3.72
N VAL A 67 5.74 -5.12 4.75
CA VAL A 67 4.30 -5.41 4.96
C VAL A 67 3.56 -4.17 5.44
N ALA A 68 4.17 -3.39 6.33
CA ALA A 68 3.60 -2.16 6.86
C ALA A 68 4.09 -0.93 6.08
N PRO A 69 3.20 -0.04 5.61
CA PRO A 69 3.60 1.17 4.90
C PRO A 69 4.15 2.27 5.82
N PRO A 70 4.82 3.30 5.24
CA PRO A 70 5.20 4.50 5.97
C PRO A 70 4.01 5.13 6.70
N GLY A 71 4.18 5.47 7.97
CA GLY A 71 3.13 6.00 8.83
C GLY A 71 2.47 4.97 9.75
N CYS A 72 2.61 3.67 9.47
CA CYS A 72 2.15 2.61 10.37
C CYS A 72 3.12 2.38 11.53
N VAL A 73 2.55 1.92 12.66
CA VAL A 73 3.32 1.52 13.83
C VAL A 73 4.26 0.38 13.46
N GLY A 74 5.53 0.54 13.80
CA GLY A 74 6.55 -0.47 13.51
C GLY A 74 7.00 -0.53 12.05
N HIS A 75 6.63 0.42 11.19
CA HIS A 75 7.22 0.51 9.84
C HIS A 75 8.75 0.57 9.93
N ASP A 76 9.41 -0.26 9.12
CA ASP A 76 10.87 -0.30 9.02
C ASP A 76 11.32 0.30 7.67
N PRO A 77 11.86 1.53 7.66
CA PRO A 77 12.32 2.18 6.43
C PRO A 77 13.65 1.62 5.91
N THR A 78 14.29 0.71 6.64
CA THR A 78 15.55 0.07 6.25
C THR A 78 15.34 -1.20 5.44
N MET A 79 14.13 -1.76 5.45
CA MET A 79 13.79 -2.93 4.64
C MET A 79 14.02 -2.67 3.16
N ARG A 80 14.69 -3.62 2.50
CA ARG A 80 14.98 -3.58 1.07
C ARG A 80 14.40 -4.83 0.43
N PRO A 81 13.40 -4.69 -0.46
CA PRO A 81 12.98 -5.77 -1.35
C PRO A 81 14.15 -6.39 -2.11
N GLN A 82 13.99 -7.66 -2.47
CA GLN A 82 14.83 -8.30 -3.48
C GLN A 82 14.87 -7.41 -4.74
N PRO A 83 16.06 -6.95 -5.17
CA PRO A 83 16.20 -6.18 -6.40
C PRO A 83 15.84 -7.00 -7.63
N TYR A 84 15.37 -6.31 -8.68
CA TYR A 84 15.21 -6.92 -10.00
C TYR A 84 16.58 -7.29 -10.57
N ASP A 85 16.83 -8.57 -10.79
CA ASP A 85 18.04 -9.12 -11.39
C ASP A 85 17.74 -10.48 -12.04
N LEU A 86 17.73 -10.48 -13.38
CA LEU A 86 17.47 -11.68 -14.19
C LEU A 86 18.52 -12.77 -13.98
N GLN A 87 19.79 -12.42 -13.80
CA GLN A 87 20.85 -13.40 -13.65
C GLN A 87 20.73 -14.10 -12.30
N VAL A 88 20.46 -13.35 -11.24
CA VAL A 88 20.15 -13.89 -9.90
C VAL A 88 18.90 -14.76 -9.95
N ALA A 89 17.84 -14.31 -10.63
CA ALA A 89 16.61 -15.09 -10.77
C ALA A 89 16.87 -16.47 -11.43
N ARG A 90 17.65 -16.51 -12.51
CA ARG A 90 18.00 -17.76 -13.20
C ARG A 90 18.89 -18.69 -12.36
N ASP A 91 19.87 -18.15 -11.64
CA ASP A 91 20.71 -18.95 -10.73
C ASP A 91 19.87 -19.60 -9.63
N LEU A 92 19.01 -18.81 -8.98
CA LEU A 92 18.12 -19.29 -7.94
C LEU A 92 17.15 -20.35 -8.45
N LEU A 93 16.60 -20.17 -9.66
CA LEU A 93 15.71 -21.13 -10.29
C LEU A 93 16.42 -22.44 -10.67
N GLN A 94 17.68 -22.35 -11.12
CA GLN A 94 18.51 -23.53 -11.38
C GLN A 94 18.75 -24.30 -10.08
N ARG A 95 19.15 -23.60 -9.02
CA ARG A 95 19.44 -24.17 -7.70
C ARG A 95 18.19 -24.68 -6.98
N SER A 96 17.01 -24.17 -7.32
CA SER A 96 15.75 -24.69 -6.79
C SER A 96 15.35 -26.05 -7.38
N GLY A 97 16.04 -26.51 -8.43
CA GLY A 97 15.67 -27.69 -9.21
C GLY A 97 14.67 -27.40 -10.33
N SER A 98 14.35 -26.12 -10.59
CA SER A 98 13.38 -25.68 -11.61
C SER A 98 14.05 -25.03 -12.82
N GLY A 99 15.32 -25.37 -13.10
CA GLY A 99 16.14 -24.73 -14.15
C GLY A 99 15.60 -24.85 -15.58
N GLN A 100 14.69 -25.80 -15.84
CA GLN A 100 13.99 -25.92 -17.12
C GLN A 100 12.81 -24.93 -17.27
N GLY A 101 12.54 -24.14 -16.24
CA GLY A 101 11.43 -23.20 -16.16
C GLY A 101 10.38 -23.62 -15.15
N LEU A 102 9.51 -22.67 -14.80
CA LEU A 102 8.42 -22.85 -13.83
C LEU A 102 7.24 -23.68 -14.36
N GLY A 103 7.08 -23.80 -15.68
CA GLY A 103 6.04 -24.61 -16.30
C GLY A 103 4.64 -24.01 -16.18
N ALA A 104 3.61 -24.86 -16.25
CA ALA A 104 2.22 -24.41 -16.11
C ALA A 104 1.89 -24.17 -14.64
N LEU A 105 1.46 -22.95 -14.30
CA LEU A 105 1.10 -22.56 -12.95
C LEU A 105 -0.30 -21.98 -12.93
N SER A 106 -1.08 -22.26 -11.88
CA SER A 106 -2.33 -21.54 -11.63
C SER A 106 -2.07 -20.34 -10.71
N LEU A 107 -2.57 -19.17 -11.12
CA LEU A 107 -2.63 -17.98 -10.29
C LEU A 107 -4.09 -17.71 -9.95
N TRP A 108 -4.39 -17.65 -8.65
CA TRP A 108 -5.75 -17.43 -8.17
C TRP A 108 -5.92 -16.03 -7.59
N GLU A 109 -6.96 -15.32 -8.01
CA GLU A 109 -7.28 -14.00 -7.49
C GLU A 109 -8.43 -14.04 -6.50
N SER A 110 -8.21 -13.46 -5.32
CA SER A 110 -9.15 -13.58 -4.21
C SER A 110 -10.39 -12.69 -4.32
N ALA A 111 -10.46 -11.81 -5.32
CA ALA A 111 -11.54 -10.86 -5.48
C ALA A 111 -11.72 -10.52 -6.96
N GLU A 112 -12.87 -9.90 -7.27
CA GLU A 112 -13.12 -9.43 -8.63
C GLU A 112 -12.15 -8.30 -9.01
N ARG A 113 -11.57 -8.41 -10.21
CA ARG A 113 -10.65 -7.41 -10.76
C ARG A 113 -11.30 -6.07 -11.00
N GLY A 114 -10.48 -5.02 -10.97
CA GLY A 114 -10.89 -3.68 -11.37
C GLY A 114 -11.86 -3.01 -10.39
N ARG A 115 -12.08 -3.62 -9.22
CA ARG A 115 -12.70 -2.95 -8.08
C ARG A 115 -11.63 -2.10 -7.37
N GLN A 116 -12.06 -1.08 -6.65
CA GLN A 116 -11.15 -0.24 -5.88
C GLN A 116 -10.38 -1.09 -4.86
N GLY A 117 -9.06 -0.88 -4.81
CA GLY A 117 -8.19 -1.67 -3.95
C GLY A 117 -8.20 -3.16 -4.32
N THR A 118 -8.43 -3.53 -5.58
CA THR A 118 -8.18 -4.89 -6.07
C THR A 118 -7.24 -4.84 -7.28
N PHE A 119 -6.71 -6.00 -7.66
CA PHE A 119 -5.83 -6.13 -8.81
C PHE A 119 -6.59 -5.82 -10.11
N GLY A 120 -5.94 -5.08 -11.01
CA GLY A 120 -6.39 -4.85 -12.38
C GLY A 120 -5.68 -5.72 -13.41
N ASP A 121 -6.20 -5.71 -14.64
CA ASP A 121 -5.63 -6.50 -15.75
C ASP A 121 -4.18 -6.12 -16.07
N GLY A 122 -3.82 -4.84 -15.93
CA GLY A 122 -2.45 -4.37 -16.16
C GLY A 122 -1.43 -4.96 -15.20
N GLU A 123 -1.81 -5.15 -13.93
CA GLU A 123 -0.95 -5.75 -12.91
C GLU A 123 -0.74 -7.23 -13.19
N PHE A 124 -1.82 -7.95 -13.46
CA PHE A 124 -1.73 -9.35 -13.84
C PHE A 124 -0.87 -9.53 -15.08
N ALA A 125 -1.09 -8.73 -16.13
CA ALA A 125 -0.30 -8.81 -17.36
C ALA A 125 1.19 -8.55 -17.10
N THR A 126 1.51 -7.66 -16.16
CA THR A 126 2.90 -7.39 -15.75
C THR A 126 3.51 -8.58 -15.01
N VAL A 127 2.80 -9.12 -14.01
CA VAL A 127 3.23 -10.32 -13.27
C VAL A 127 3.41 -11.51 -14.21
N ALA A 128 2.46 -11.73 -15.11
CA ALA A 128 2.52 -12.82 -16.09
C ALA A 128 3.73 -12.69 -17.02
N ARG A 129 4.01 -11.48 -17.52
CA ARG A 129 5.17 -11.21 -18.38
C ARG A 129 6.48 -11.46 -17.66
N ASP A 130 6.62 -11.03 -16.41
CA ASP A 130 7.84 -11.23 -15.63
C ASP A 130 8.08 -12.71 -15.34
N LEU A 131 7.02 -13.46 -15.03
CA LEU A 131 7.11 -14.90 -14.78
C LEU A 131 7.32 -15.73 -16.05
N GLU A 132 6.87 -15.26 -17.21
CA GLU A 132 7.14 -15.89 -18.51
C GLU A 132 8.64 -15.93 -18.82
N VAL A 133 9.42 -14.94 -18.37
CA VAL A 133 10.89 -14.93 -18.49
C VAL A 133 11.54 -16.12 -17.76
N LEU A 134 10.90 -16.63 -16.71
CA LEU A 134 11.29 -17.85 -15.97
C LEU A 134 10.57 -19.10 -16.49
N GLY A 135 9.95 -19.04 -17.68
CA GLY A 135 9.28 -20.17 -18.32
C GLY A 135 7.93 -20.54 -17.70
N ALA A 136 7.29 -19.63 -16.96
CA ALA A 136 5.94 -19.86 -16.43
C ALA A 136 4.87 -19.63 -17.51
N ARG A 137 3.81 -20.45 -17.47
CA ARG A 137 2.56 -20.22 -18.20
C ARG A 137 1.42 -20.14 -17.20
N LEU A 138 0.96 -18.92 -16.92
CA LEU A 138 -0.06 -18.70 -15.90
C LEU A 138 -1.47 -18.99 -16.41
N ARG A 139 -2.23 -19.74 -15.63
CA ARG A 139 -3.69 -19.89 -15.77
C ARG A 139 -4.36 -19.12 -14.65
N LEU A 140 -5.12 -18.09 -15.03
CA LEU A 140 -5.87 -17.30 -14.07
C LEU A 140 -7.14 -18.04 -13.64
N ARG A 141 -7.42 -18.02 -12.34
CA ARG A 141 -8.75 -18.30 -11.79
C ARG A 141 -9.14 -17.15 -10.86
N GLN A 142 -10.30 -16.56 -11.11
CA GLN A 142 -10.78 -15.43 -10.33
C GLN A 142 -11.93 -15.85 -9.43
N PHE A 143 -11.96 -15.30 -8.21
CA PHE A 143 -13.06 -15.47 -7.25
C PHE A 143 -13.77 -14.13 -7.05
N SER A 144 -15.06 -14.16 -6.76
CA SER A 144 -15.84 -12.95 -6.48
C SER A 144 -15.61 -12.39 -5.08
N GLN A 145 -15.24 -13.24 -4.13
CA GLN A 145 -15.07 -12.90 -2.71
C GLN A 145 -13.91 -13.69 -2.08
N PHE A 146 -13.28 -13.09 -1.06
CA PHE A 146 -12.08 -13.64 -0.43
C PHE A 146 -12.37 -14.97 0.25
N GLU A 147 -13.53 -15.15 0.89
CA GLU A 147 -13.90 -16.36 1.63
C GLU A 147 -14.00 -17.58 0.71
N ALA A 148 -14.52 -17.38 -0.51
CA ALA A 148 -14.58 -18.43 -1.52
C ALA A 148 -13.18 -18.86 -1.95
N PHE A 149 -12.25 -17.91 -2.11
CA PHE A 149 -10.85 -18.21 -2.36
C PHE A 149 -10.20 -18.90 -1.14
N ALA A 150 -10.35 -18.34 0.07
CA ALA A 150 -9.70 -18.80 1.29
C ALA A 150 -10.09 -20.25 1.64
N SER A 151 -11.36 -20.61 1.45
CA SER A 151 -11.84 -21.99 1.64
C SER A 151 -11.15 -23.01 0.71
N MET A 152 -10.60 -22.55 -0.41
CA MET A 152 -9.91 -23.37 -1.41
C MET A 152 -8.40 -23.09 -1.49
N ALA A 153 -7.86 -22.14 -0.71
CA ALA A 153 -6.46 -21.73 -0.79
C ALA A 153 -5.46 -22.85 -0.42
N MET A 154 -5.95 -23.86 0.31
CA MET A 154 -5.18 -25.07 0.63
C MET A 154 -5.13 -26.09 -0.51
N SER A 155 -5.88 -25.87 -1.60
CA SER A 155 -5.89 -26.75 -2.78
C SER A 155 -4.50 -26.87 -3.41
N PRO A 156 -4.09 -28.08 -3.84
CA PRO A 156 -2.85 -28.27 -4.60
C PRO A 156 -2.88 -27.60 -5.99
N GLU A 157 -4.06 -27.20 -6.48
CA GLU A 157 -4.19 -26.50 -7.75
C GLU A 157 -3.63 -25.07 -7.69
N VAL A 158 -3.55 -24.46 -6.50
CA VAL A 158 -3.07 -23.09 -6.30
C VAL A 158 -1.55 -23.10 -6.23
N HIS A 159 -0.89 -22.39 -7.14
CA HIS A 159 0.55 -22.18 -7.07
C HIS A 159 0.87 -20.78 -6.57
N LEU A 160 0.16 -19.79 -7.13
CA LEU A 160 0.26 -18.38 -6.79
C LEU A 160 -1.12 -17.84 -6.43
N SER A 161 -1.15 -16.80 -5.59
CA SER A 161 -2.37 -16.01 -5.41
C SER A 161 -2.09 -14.51 -5.47
N LEU A 162 -3.03 -13.75 -6.03
CA LEU A 162 -3.07 -12.30 -5.90
C LEU A 162 -4.25 -11.95 -5.00
N HIS A 163 -3.98 -11.27 -3.90
CA HIS A 163 -5.05 -10.83 -3.01
C HIS A 163 -4.72 -9.49 -2.37
N THR A 164 -5.78 -8.73 -2.09
CA THR A 164 -5.65 -7.46 -1.42
C THR A 164 -6.11 -7.57 0.01
N ILE A 165 -5.25 -7.17 0.94
CA ILE A 165 -5.61 -7.01 2.34
C ILE A 165 -6.19 -5.62 2.51
N SER A 166 -7.39 -5.54 3.07
CA SER A 166 -8.01 -4.31 3.52
C SER A 166 -7.94 -4.28 5.04
N THR A 167 -7.24 -3.31 5.62
CA THR A 167 -7.16 -3.20 7.08
C THR A 167 -7.18 -1.77 7.56
N ASP A 168 -7.77 -1.59 8.73
CA ASP A 168 -7.73 -0.41 9.58
C ASP A 168 -6.60 -0.47 10.62
N ALA A 169 -6.00 -1.65 10.80
CA ALA A 169 -4.86 -1.86 11.68
C ALA A 169 -3.56 -1.45 10.96
N CYS A 170 -3.18 -0.19 11.11
CA CYS A 170 -1.89 0.34 10.67
C CYS A 170 -0.76 -0.04 11.65
N ASP A 171 -0.58 -1.35 11.90
CA ASP A 171 0.42 -1.93 12.81
C ASP A 171 1.13 -3.13 12.17
N ARG A 172 2.46 -3.06 12.08
CA ARG A 172 3.30 -4.12 11.53
C ARG A 172 3.08 -5.46 12.24
N ARG A 173 2.85 -5.44 13.55
CA ARG A 173 2.73 -6.65 14.37
C ARG A 173 1.53 -7.49 13.93
N SER A 174 0.35 -6.88 13.91
CA SER A 174 -0.89 -7.54 13.49
C SER A 174 -0.84 -8.07 12.06
N LEU A 175 -0.16 -7.35 11.16
CA LEU A 175 0.06 -7.80 9.78
C LEU A 175 0.95 -9.04 9.72
N LEU A 176 2.08 -9.05 10.44
CA LEU A 176 2.99 -10.20 10.48
C LEU A 176 2.35 -11.41 11.17
N GLU A 177 1.63 -11.21 12.27
CA GLU A 177 0.87 -12.29 12.94
C GLU A 177 -0.20 -12.89 12.02
N SER A 178 -0.90 -12.04 11.26
CA SER A 178 -1.96 -12.52 10.38
C SER A 178 -1.43 -13.27 9.16
N LEU A 179 -0.29 -12.85 8.60
CA LEU A 179 0.25 -13.37 7.33
C LEU A 179 1.35 -14.42 7.47
N ALA A 180 2.18 -14.31 8.51
CA ALA A 180 3.40 -15.11 8.66
C ALA A 180 3.34 -16.13 9.80
N TYR A 181 2.41 -16.00 10.75
CA TYR A 181 2.17 -17.06 11.73
C TYR A 181 1.53 -18.27 11.05
N SER A 182 1.97 -19.49 11.39
CA SER A 182 1.43 -20.71 10.77
C SER A 182 -0.08 -20.86 10.95
N LYS A 183 -0.63 -20.30 12.04
CA LYS A 183 -2.07 -20.27 12.36
C LYS A 183 -2.72 -18.90 12.11
N GLY A 184 -2.02 -17.99 11.44
CA GLY A 184 -2.51 -16.66 11.12
C GLY A 184 -3.73 -16.71 10.20
N SER A 185 -4.69 -15.83 10.43
CA SER A 185 -5.97 -15.80 9.71
C SER A 185 -5.85 -15.48 8.22
N LEU A 186 -4.77 -14.80 7.81
CA LEU A 186 -4.49 -14.43 6.43
C LEU A 186 -3.34 -15.25 5.82
N ASN A 187 -2.84 -16.28 6.52
CA ASN A 187 -1.84 -17.20 6.00
C ASN A 187 -2.45 -18.25 5.05
N VAL A 188 -3.14 -17.75 4.02
CA VAL A 188 -3.71 -18.55 2.92
C VAL A 188 -2.63 -19.16 2.02
N PHE A 189 -1.39 -18.69 2.16
CA PHE A 189 -0.18 -19.25 1.56
C PHE A 189 0.21 -20.58 2.22
N GLY A 190 -0.25 -20.80 3.45
CA GLY A 190 0.14 -21.81 4.45
C GLY A 190 1.64 -21.97 4.60
N TYR A 191 2.29 -20.82 4.76
CA TYR A 191 3.63 -20.69 5.27
C TYR A 191 3.73 -21.31 6.67
N ASN A 192 4.77 -22.07 6.93
CA ASN A 192 4.96 -22.71 8.23
C ASN A 192 6.46 -22.76 8.52
N ASN A 193 6.92 -21.88 9.41
CA ASN A 193 8.29 -21.83 9.87
C ASN A 193 8.28 -21.83 11.42
N PRO A 194 8.73 -22.92 12.07
CA PRO A 194 8.74 -23.03 13.54
C PRO A 194 9.53 -21.93 14.25
N ASP A 195 10.58 -21.38 13.62
CA ASP A 195 11.33 -20.26 14.20
C ASP A 195 10.48 -18.98 14.20
N VAL A 196 9.75 -18.72 13.10
CA VAL A 196 8.87 -17.56 13.00
C VAL A 196 7.72 -17.67 14.01
N ASP A 197 7.11 -18.85 14.12
CA ASP A 197 6.07 -19.11 15.12
C ASP A 197 6.58 -18.88 16.54
N THR A 198 7.76 -19.40 16.87
CA THR A 198 8.39 -19.20 18.18
C THR A 198 8.67 -17.72 18.48
N LEU A 199 9.14 -16.97 17.48
CA LEU A 199 9.37 -15.53 17.63
C LEU A 199 8.07 -14.76 17.84
N ILE A 200 7.00 -15.12 17.13
CA ILE A 200 5.67 -14.50 17.27
C ILE A 200 5.09 -14.82 18.65
N ASP A 201 5.08 -16.08 19.07
CA ASP A 201 4.58 -16.50 20.38
C ASP A 201 5.32 -15.75 21.51
N ARG A 202 6.64 -15.62 21.39
CA ARG A 202 7.45 -14.84 22.34
C ARG A 202 7.12 -13.35 22.30
N ALA A 203 6.95 -12.77 21.11
CA ALA A 203 6.65 -11.34 20.97
C ALA A 203 5.26 -10.97 21.52
N VAL A 204 4.29 -11.88 21.44
CA VAL A 204 2.94 -11.71 22.01
C VAL A 204 2.96 -11.84 23.54
N ALA A 205 3.77 -12.75 24.09
CA ALA A 205 3.86 -12.96 25.53
C ALA A 205 4.60 -11.85 26.30
N LEU A 206 5.43 -11.05 25.62
CA LEU A 206 6.25 -10.01 26.25
C LEU A 206 5.51 -8.67 26.38
N GLY A 207 5.64 -8.04 27.54
CA GLY A 207 5.11 -6.69 27.80
C GLY A 207 6.08 -5.54 27.49
N ASP A 208 7.38 -5.81 27.30
CA ASP A 208 8.37 -4.77 26.99
C ASP A 208 8.33 -4.38 25.49
N PRO A 209 8.01 -3.12 25.14
CA PRO A 209 7.88 -2.70 23.75
C PRO A 209 9.20 -2.74 22.96
N SER A 210 10.35 -2.59 23.62
CA SER A 210 11.65 -2.55 22.93
C SER A 210 12.09 -3.94 22.44
N THR A 211 11.92 -4.94 23.30
CA THR A 211 12.17 -6.35 23.00
C THR A 211 11.18 -6.84 21.94
N GLN A 212 9.90 -6.47 22.08
CA GLN A 212 8.87 -6.80 21.11
C GLN A 212 9.22 -6.28 19.70
N ARG A 213 9.65 -5.01 19.59
CA ARG A 213 10.07 -4.41 18.30
C ARG A 213 11.22 -5.16 17.65
N SER A 214 12.20 -5.60 18.44
CA SER A 214 13.35 -6.35 17.93
C SER A 214 12.92 -7.72 17.39
N LEU A 215 12.01 -8.41 18.09
CA LEU A 215 11.45 -9.68 17.63
C LEU A 215 10.68 -9.54 16.31
N TYR A 216 9.80 -8.55 16.17
CA TYR A 216 9.10 -8.32 14.89
C TYR A 216 10.02 -7.95 13.74
N SER A 217 11.14 -7.27 14.02
CA SER A 217 12.14 -6.99 12.98
C SER A 217 12.86 -8.28 12.54
N ALA A 218 13.15 -9.19 13.48
CA ALA A 218 13.69 -10.51 13.15
C ALA A 218 12.68 -11.40 12.39
N ILE A 219 11.39 -11.33 12.75
CA ILE A 219 10.31 -12.01 12.04
C ILE A 219 10.22 -11.50 10.60
N GLU A 220 10.16 -10.18 10.41
CA GLU A 220 10.07 -9.57 9.08
C GLU A 220 11.31 -9.90 8.22
N GLY A 221 12.50 -9.93 8.83
CA GLY A 221 13.73 -10.40 8.16
C GLY A 221 13.62 -11.84 7.67
N LYS A 222 13.17 -12.78 8.51
CA LYS A 222 12.95 -14.18 8.10
C LYS A 222 11.91 -14.31 7.00
N VAL A 223 10.81 -13.55 7.08
CA VAL A 223 9.77 -13.51 6.05
C VAL A 223 10.30 -12.93 4.74
N ALA A 224 11.11 -11.87 4.79
CA ALA A 224 11.76 -11.29 3.62
C ALA A 224 12.81 -12.22 3.00
N ASP A 225 13.45 -13.05 3.81
CA ASP A 225 14.39 -14.06 3.34
C ASP A 225 13.67 -15.24 2.70
N GLU A 226 12.61 -15.76 3.31
CA GLU A 226 11.92 -16.96 2.80
C GLU A 226 10.84 -16.65 1.76
N ILE A 227 10.37 -15.40 1.70
CA ILE A 227 9.42 -14.87 0.72
C ILE A 227 8.18 -15.79 0.57
N PRO A 228 7.40 -16.04 1.64
CA PRO A 228 6.11 -16.71 1.49
C PRO A 228 5.11 -15.87 0.69
N PHE A 229 5.31 -14.55 0.68
CA PHE A 229 4.55 -13.60 -0.10
C PHE A 229 5.41 -12.37 -0.43
N ILE A 230 4.96 -11.57 -1.40
CA ILE A 230 5.56 -10.33 -1.83
C ILE A 230 4.52 -9.21 -1.72
N PRO A 231 4.69 -8.24 -0.81
CA PRO A 231 3.97 -6.98 -0.88
C PRO A 231 4.35 -6.25 -2.18
N LEU A 232 3.36 -5.93 -3.01
CA LEU A 232 3.53 -5.28 -4.31
C LEU A 232 3.33 -3.78 -4.20
N TRP A 233 2.24 -3.37 -3.58
CA TRP A 233 1.87 -1.97 -3.43
C TRP A 233 1.03 -1.75 -2.17
N TRP A 234 1.08 -0.52 -1.70
CA TRP A 234 0.16 0.04 -0.74
C TRP A 234 -0.77 1.02 -1.45
N HIS A 235 -2.06 0.94 -1.16
CA HIS A 235 -3.05 1.90 -1.64
C HIS A 235 -3.64 2.63 -0.44
N PHE A 236 -3.52 3.95 -0.47
CA PHE A 236 -4.18 4.82 0.47
C PHE A 236 -5.36 5.47 -0.25
N PRO A 237 -6.59 5.31 0.25
CA PRO A 237 -7.73 6.03 -0.29
C PRO A 237 -7.41 7.52 -0.38
N ALA A 238 -7.52 8.08 -1.57
CA ALA A 238 -7.25 9.48 -1.80
C ALA A 238 -8.33 10.33 -1.14
N VAL A 239 -7.91 11.43 -0.54
CA VAL A 239 -8.82 12.48 -0.09
C VAL A 239 -8.70 13.62 -1.09
N GLY A 240 -9.72 13.78 -1.93
CA GLY A 240 -9.90 14.98 -2.72
C GLY A 240 -10.48 16.08 -1.85
N TYR A 241 -10.05 17.31 -2.02
CA TYR A 241 -10.67 18.47 -1.41
C TYR A 241 -10.58 19.64 -2.39
N HIS A 242 -11.59 20.49 -2.40
CA HIS A 242 -11.56 21.76 -3.10
C HIS A 242 -10.97 22.82 -2.15
N ILE A 243 -9.98 23.59 -2.62
CA ILE A 243 -9.47 24.74 -1.86
C ILE A 243 -9.79 26.01 -2.62
N ASP A 244 -10.58 26.86 -1.98
CA ASP A 244 -10.71 28.27 -2.33
C ASP A 244 -9.72 29.10 -1.51
N ALA A 245 -8.90 29.90 -2.19
CA ALA A 245 -8.01 30.85 -1.55
C ALA A 245 -8.50 32.28 -1.83
N VAL A 246 -8.87 33.00 -0.78
CA VAL A 246 -9.30 34.40 -0.87
C VAL A 246 -8.28 35.27 -0.14
N ALA A 247 -7.57 36.10 -0.89
CA ALA A 247 -6.68 37.10 -0.30
C ALA A 247 -7.48 38.37 0.01
N SER A 248 -7.27 38.92 1.20
CA SER A 248 -7.82 40.20 1.65
C SER A 248 -6.72 41.09 2.26
N ASP A 249 -7.06 42.34 2.51
CA ASP A 249 -6.25 43.31 3.28
C ASP A 249 -5.92 42.83 4.71
N LYS A 250 -6.70 41.88 5.24
CA LYS A 250 -6.53 41.29 6.58
C LYS A 250 -5.81 39.94 6.59
N GLY A 251 -5.40 39.44 5.42
CA GLY A 251 -4.65 38.19 5.28
C GLY A 251 -5.21 37.23 4.23
N LEU A 252 -4.63 36.03 4.19
CA LEU A 252 -5.04 34.93 3.31
C LEU A 252 -6.02 34.01 4.04
N THR A 253 -7.24 33.89 3.52
CA THR A 253 -8.20 32.89 3.96
C THR A 253 -8.16 31.70 3.01
N LEU A 254 -7.90 30.51 3.55
CA LEU A 254 -8.06 29.25 2.84
C LEU A 254 -9.36 28.63 3.30
N ARG A 255 -10.28 28.37 2.37
CA ARG A 255 -11.50 27.61 2.59
C ARG A 255 -11.33 26.25 1.92
N VAL A 256 -11.45 25.20 2.71
CA VAL A 256 -11.48 23.83 2.20
C VAL A 256 -12.94 23.39 2.12
N SER A 257 -13.41 22.97 0.95
CA SER A 257 -14.75 22.44 0.69
C SER A 257 -14.66 21.11 -0.07
N ASP A 258 -15.80 20.43 -0.29
CA ASP A 258 -15.90 19.24 -1.14
C ASP A 258 -14.86 18.15 -0.81
N VAL A 259 -14.70 17.83 0.48
CA VAL A 259 -13.80 16.77 0.92
C VAL A 259 -14.37 15.41 0.50
N MET A 260 -13.92 14.95 -0.65
CA MET A 260 -14.18 13.60 -1.14
C MET A 260 -13.17 12.66 -0.49
N LEU A 261 -13.59 11.97 0.55
CA LEU A 261 -12.97 10.69 0.86
C LEU A 261 -13.43 9.73 -0.23
N GLN A 262 -12.50 8.98 -0.83
CA GLN A 262 -12.80 8.05 -1.92
C GLN A 262 -13.97 7.08 -1.60
N ASP A 263 -14.30 6.89 -0.31
CA ASP A 263 -15.40 6.05 0.19
C ASP A 263 -16.59 6.82 0.83
N CYS A 264 -16.55 8.16 0.96
CA CYS A 264 -17.64 8.99 1.54
C CYS A 264 -17.53 10.47 1.11
N CYS A 265 -18.63 11.07 0.66
CA CYS A 265 -18.74 12.53 0.62
C CYS A 265 -18.97 13.05 2.04
N ALA A 266 -17.99 13.75 2.61
CA ALA A 266 -18.15 14.46 3.88
C ALA A 266 -17.81 15.94 3.67
N TRP A 267 -18.57 16.83 4.31
CA TRP A 267 -18.26 18.25 4.28
C TRP A 267 -17.50 18.58 5.56
N VAL A 268 -16.28 19.08 5.41
CA VAL A 268 -15.50 19.66 6.53
C VAL A 268 -15.19 21.09 6.13
N GLU A 269 -15.77 22.05 6.83
CA GLU A 269 -15.39 23.45 6.70
C GLU A 269 -14.22 23.70 7.65
N VAL A 270 -13.05 23.97 7.09
CA VAL A 270 -11.86 24.39 7.85
C VAL A 270 -11.64 25.87 7.57
N THR A 271 -11.85 26.70 8.60
CA THR A 271 -11.50 28.12 8.55
C THR A 271 -10.15 28.31 9.21
N ILE A 272 -9.17 28.76 8.44
CA ILE A 272 -7.85 29.13 8.95
C ILE A 272 -7.81 30.66 9.07
N GLU A 273 -7.89 31.17 10.29
CA GLU A 273 -7.76 32.60 10.59
C GLU A 273 -6.33 32.96 10.98
N ASN A 274 -5.79 34.01 10.36
CA ASN A 274 -4.50 34.58 10.74
C ASN A 274 -4.69 35.50 11.96
N THR A 275 -4.14 35.13 13.11
CA THR A 275 -4.13 36.01 14.30
C THR A 275 -2.87 36.87 14.27
N HIS A 276 -2.92 37.99 13.54
CA HIS A 276 -2.17 39.27 13.58
C HIS A 276 -0.73 39.42 14.14
N ASP A 277 -0.03 38.41 14.67
CA ASP A 277 1.36 38.55 15.14
C ASP A 277 2.33 38.00 14.10
N VAL A 278 2.73 38.88 13.18
CA VAL A 278 3.80 38.64 12.21
C VAL A 278 5.09 39.25 12.74
N GLU A 279 5.98 38.46 13.32
CA GLU A 279 7.40 38.85 13.46
C GLU A 279 8.14 38.53 12.16
N ALA A 280 8.56 39.57 11.44
CA ALA A 280 9.38 39.46 10.25
C ALA A 280 10.85 39.65 10.63
N ASN A 281 11.65 38.58 10.56
CA ASN A 281 13.11 38.68 10.61
C ASN A 281 13.68 38.59 9.19
N LEU A 282 14.31 39.67 8.74
CA LEU A 282 15.06 39.72 7.48
C LEU A 282 16.40 39.03 7.67
N PHE A 283 16.77 38.14 6.75
CA PHE A 283 18.09 37.55 6.70
C PHE A 283 18.70 37.76 5.32
N GLU A 284 19.94 38.25 5.27
CA GLU A 284 20.71 38.37 4.04
C GLU A 284 21.74 37.24 3.95
N ALA A 285 21.67 36.45 2.88
CA ALA A 285 22.74 35.53 2.47
C ALA A 285 23.23 35.96 1.08
N PRO A 286 24.56 36.02 0.82
CA PRO A 286 25.08 36.51 -0.45
C PRO A 286 24.66 35.59 -1.61
N GLY A 287 23.86 36.12 -2.55
CA GLY A 287 23.43 35.39 -3.76
C GLY A 287 21.92 35.19 -3.91
N PHE A 288 21.10 35.49 -2.89
CA PHE A 288 19.64 35.47 -2.98
C PHE A 288 19.05 36.86 -2.72
N ARG A 289 18.03 37.26 -3.50
CA ARG A 289 17.19 38.43 -3.15
C ARG A 289 16.46 38.11 -1.84
N THR A 290 16.48 39.09 -0.93
CA THR A 290 15.74 39.15 0.35
C THR A 290 14.56 38.17 0.46
N GLY A 291 14.68 37.17 1.33
CA GLY A 291 13.60 36.24 1.66
C GLY A 291 12.91 36.66 2.96
N LEU A 292 11.60 36.86 2.91
CA LEU A 292 10.76 37.12 4.09
C LEU A 292 10.44 35.79 4.78
N ARG A 293 10.85 35.59 6.04
CA ARG A 293 10.42 34.43 6.84
C ARG A 293 9.29 34.88 7.77
N LEU A 294 8.07 34.44 7.48
CA LEU A 294 6.88 34.75 8.27
C LEU A 294 6.64 33.62 9.29
N GLY A 295 6.71 33.93 10.58
CA GLY A 295 6.23 33.03 11.63
C GLY A 295 4.72 33.20 11.82
N LEU A 296 3.90 32.27 11.31
CA LEU A 296 2.44 32.34 11.42
C LEU A 296 1.94 31.44 12.56
N ARG A 297 1.08 31.99 13.43
CA ARG A 297 0.25 31.23 14.38
C ARG A 297 -1.15 31.04 13.80
N TRP A 298 -1.67 29.82 13.90
CA TRP A 298 -2.92 29.40 13.25
C TRP A 298 -3.95 28.95 14.30
N ARG A 299 -5.22 29.32 14.11
CA ARG A 299 -6.37 28.71 14.81
C ARG A 299 -7.09 27.78 13.83
N VAL A 300 -7.47 26.58 14.27
CA VAL A 300 -8.17 25.57 13.46
C VAL A 300 -9.41 25.12 14.23
N ASP A 301 -10.59 25.40 13.69
CA ASP A 301 -11.88 24.94 14.23
C ASP A 301 -12.46 23.85 13.31
N PHE A 302 -12.92 22.73 13.90
CA PHE A 302 -13.51 21.61 13.17
C PHE A 302 -15.02 21.52 13.44
N LEU A 303 -15.85 21.56 12.39
CA LEU A 303 -17.27 21.24 12.45
C LEU A 303 -17.53 19.90 11.74
N LEU A 304 -17.72 18.83 12.52
CA LEU A 304 -18.10 17.51 11.99
C LEU A 304 -19.62 17.35 12.03
N THR A 305 -20.28 17.36 10.88
CA THR A 305 -21.69 16.96 10.77
C THR A 305 -21.79 15.45 10.50
N ARG A 306 -22.54 14.70 11.33
CA ARG A 306 -22.63 13.22 11.24
C ARG A 306 -23.22 12.75 9.89
N CYS A 307 -22.46 11.98 9.12
CA CYS A 307 -22.98 11.21 7.98
C CYS A 307 -23.79 10.00 8.48
N ARG A 308 -25.12 10.08 8.43
CA ARG A 308 -26.00 8.92 8.67
C ARG A 308 -27.29 9.00 7.83
N ALA A 309 -27.20 9.12 6.49
CA ALA A 309 -28.42 9.10 5.66
C ALA A 309 -28.28 8.85 4.13
N LEU A 310 -27.12 8.54 3.53
CA LEU A 310 -27.00 8.59 2.06
C LEU A 310 -26.47 7.33 1.36
N GLN A 311 -26.41 6.19 2.06
CA GLN A 311 -25.99 4.92 1.46
C GLN A 311 -26.97 4.35 0.41
N GLU A 312 -28.22 4.83 0.35
CA GLU A 312 -29.25 4.22 -0.52
C GLU A 312 -29.56 4.98 -1.82
N ARG A 313 -29.02 6.19 -2.07
CA ARG A 313 -29.58 7.06 -3.13
C ARG A 313 -28.69 7.43 -4.32
N PHE A 314 -27.39 7.16 -4.30
CA PHE A 314 -26.49 7.64 -5.37
C PHE A 314 -25.41 6.63 -5.75
N TYR A 315 -25.81 5.48 -6.30
CA TYR A 315 -24.94 4.72 -7.23
C TYR A 315 -25.39 5.05 -8.66
N SER A 316 -24.73 6.02 -9.28
CA SER A 316 -24.58 6.10 -10.74
C SER A 316 -23.26 6.78 -11.10
N PRO A 317 -22.57 6.31 -12.15
CA PRO A 317 -21.13 6.48 -12.29
C PRO A 317 -20.77 7.91 -12.71
N CYS A 318 -19.93 8.57 -11.91
CA CYS A 318 -19.26 9.81 -12.29
C CYS A 318 -18.19 9.52 -13.36
N LEU A 319 -18.63 9.31 -14.60
CA LEU A 319 -17.79 9.40 -15.79
C LEU A 319 -18.53 10.23 -16.83
N THR A 320 -18.25 11.53 -16.84
CA THR A 320 -18.31 12.34 -18.05
C THR A 320 -17.36 13.53 -17.89
N PHE A 321 -16.11 13.31 -18.28
CA PHE A 321 -15.26 14.38 -18.79
C PHE A 321 -15.94 14.89 -20.07
N ALA A 322 -16.58 16.05 -20.00
CA ALA A 322 -16.98 16.79 -21.19
C ALA A 322 -16.07 18.02 -21.30
N SER A 323 -15.08 17.88 -22.18
CA SER A 323 -14.25 18.96 -22.71
C SER A 323 -15.11 20.13 -23.18
N SER A 324 -14.67 21.34 -22.83
CA SER A 324 -15.09 22.60 -23.43
C SER A 324 -15.12 22.54 -24.96
N ASN A 325 -16.18 23.05 -25.58
CA ASN A 325 -16.00 23.88 -26.77
C ASN A 325 -17.10 24.94 -26.92
N LYS A 326 -16.62 26.15 -27.21
CA LYS A 326 -17.31 27.43 -27.42
C LYS A 326 -18.47 27.35 -28.42
N ARG A 327 -19.54 28.12 -28.17
CA ARG A 327 -19.80 29.44 -28.78
C ARG A 327 -20.78 30.22 -27.91
#